data_AF-A0A5D0MJ76-F1
#
_entry.id   AF-A0A5D0MJ76-F1
#
_cell.length_a   1.000
_cell.length_b   1.000
_cell.length_c   1.000
_cell.angle_alpha   90.00
_cell.angle_beta   90.00
_cell.angle_gamma   90.00
#
_symmetry.space_group_name_H-M   'P 1'
#
loop_
_entity.id
_entity.type
_entity.pdbx_description
1 polymer ?
#
loop_
_entity_poly.entity_id
_entity_poly.type
_entity_poly.pdbx_seq_one_letter_code
_entity_poly.pdbx_strand_id
1 'polypeptide(L)'
;MNGLKHRKKNFFPGDLVTMKRKLKKKYADFIVQDWKNNTILKDYSIDPKNFANYFTESDLPFETSPIFFKAEVLDKYKNNPDKYELKERTISCRGGWYLETYDINQYNQVHTYAVYLGRLPYKEQLHWLQYNEEPKGAISKRSFQTDFEAKFPDENPPLQQLQDSLEALGKTEIGDEKLFIWSPKGGSWEAAGRGLHYVNSENANQWHDFIIALANATNEGFLKKPLGKIASKFGNENKELGTLGLLKFILKASNNEDSIPIIHGVLNDLQLSRGKGKAHGTWTTPEGSLIEDANNRLQDVIHSINELKQVLETIELPTD
;
A
#
# COMPACT_ATOMS: atom_id res chain seq x y z
N MET A 1 30.74 67.12 -41.23
CA MET A 1 29.40 67.53 -40.78
C MET A 1 28.76 66.35 -40.05
N ASN A 2 28.16 66.63 -38.90
CA ASN A 2 27.78 65.70 -37.84
C ASN A 2 26.81 64.59 -38.29
N GLY A 3 27.24 63.32 -38.16
CA GLY A 3 26.37 62.16 -38.27
C GLY A 3 25.97 61.65 -36.87
N LEU A 4 24.68 61.69 -36.55
CA LEU A 4 24.09 61.04 -35.38
C LEU A 4 24.41 59.54 -35.40
N LYS A 5 25.19 59.06 -34.43
CA LYS A 5 25.28 57.62 -34.13
C LYS A 5 24.15 57.26 -33.18
N HIS A 6 23.09 56.61 -33.70
CA HIS A 6 22.19 55.81 -32.89
C HIS A 6 22.98 54.68 -32.22
N ARG A 7 23.31 54.84 -30.94
CA ARG A 7 23.72 53.70 -30.09
C ARG A 7 22.47 52.89 -29.78
N LYS A 8 22.28 51.77 -30.49
CA LYS A 8 21.46 50.66 -29.99
C LYS A 8 22.01 50.28 -28.62
N LYS A 9 21.23 50.46 -27.56
CA LYS A 9 21.51 49.82 -26.27
C LYS A 9 21.36 48.32 -26.49
N ASN A 10 22.48 47.62 -26.54
CA ASN A 10 22.50 46.16 -26.58
C ASN A 10 21.89 45.66 -25.27
N PHE A 11 20.72 45.02 -25.37
CA PHE A 11 20.12 44.27 -24.27
C PHE A 11 20.93 42.98 -24.12
N PHE A 12 21.62 42.80 -23.00
CA PHE A 12 22.34 41.57 -22.72
C PHE A 12 21.34 40.48 -22.29
N PRO A 13 21.51 39.21 -22.70
CA PRO A 13 20.62 38.11 -22.31
C PRO A 13 20.65 37.79 -20.80
N GLY A 14 21.53 38.43 -20.03
CA GLY A 14 21.56 38.35 -18.56
C GLY A 14 20.36 39.01 -17.87
N ASP A 15 19.68 39.95 -18.53
CA ASP A 15 18.53 40.67 -17.96
C ASP A 15 17.20 39.90 -18.06
N LEU A 16 17.18 38.78 -18.81
CA LEU A 16 16.05 37.83 -18.84
C LEU A 16 16.20 36.71 -17.80
N VAL A 17 17.40 36.49 -17.26
CA VAL A 17 17.66 35.43 -16.27
C VAL A 17 17.28 35.85 -14.84
N THR A 18 17.19 37.15 -14.57
CA THR A 18 16.84 37.70 -13.23
C THR A 18 15.43 38.28 -13.18
N MET A 19 14.54 37.82 -14.07
CA MET A 19 13.08 38.06 -14.01
C MET A 19 12.27 36.77 -14.06
N LYS A 20 12.80 35.67 -13.49
CA LYS A 20 11.89 34.77 -12.77
C LYS A 20 11.39 35.55 -11.57
N ARG A 21 10.24 36.24 -11.72
CA ARG A 21 9.37 36.55 -10.57
C ARG A 21 9.40 35.29 -9.70
N LYS A 22 10.03 35.35 -8.52
CA LYS A 22 9.81 34.35 -7.47
C LYS A 22 8.31 34.38 -7.24
N LEU A 23 7.56 33.52 -7.93
CA LEU A 23 6.16 33.29 -7.62
C LEU A 23 6.18 32.95 -6.14
N LYS A 24 5.59 33.83 -5.31
CA LYS A 24 5.44 33.56 -3.88
C LYS A 24 4.77 32.19 -3.79
N LYS A 25 5.49 31.22 -3.22
CA LYS A 25 4.97 29.87 -3.02
C LYS A 25 3.71 30.01 -2.17
N LYS A 26 2.59 29.47 -2.66
CA LYS A 26 1.32 29.48 -1.94
C LYS A 26 1.27 28.28 -1.02
N TYR A 27 0.66 28.46 0.14
CA TYR A 27 0.43 27.44 1.14
C TYR A 27 -1.05 27.46 1.52
N ALA A 28 -1.62 26.28 1.73
CA ALA A 28 -2.98 26.16 2.22
C ALA A 28 -3.01 26.22 3.76
N ASP A 29 -4.20 26.40 4.31
CA ASP A 29 -4.43 26.53 5.73
C ASP A 29 -5.17 25.29 6.23
N PHE A 30 -4.73 24.69 7.34
CA PHE A 30 -5.21 23.40 7.83
C PHE A 30 -5.52 23.45 9.32
N ILE A 31 -6.24 22.43 9.79
CA ILE A 31 -6.33 22.05 11.19
C ILE A 31 -5.04 21.32 11.58
N VAL A 32 -4.23 21.92 12.44
CA VAL A 32 -2.94 21.38 12.88
C VAL A 32 -3.01 21.00 14.35
N GLN A 33 -2.58 19.78 14.68
CA GLN A 33 -2.38 19.38 16.08
C GLN A 33 -1.01 19.87 16.54
N ASP A 34 -0.96 21.03 17.17
CA ASP A 34 0.27 21.62 17.67
C ASP A 34 0.79 20.84 18.88
N TRP A 35 1.78 19.98 18.63
CA TRP A 35 2.41 19.16 19.66
C TRP A 35 3.29 19.96 20.62
N LYS A 36 3.77 21.13 20.21
CA LYS A 36 4.64 21.93 21.06
C LYS A 36 3.84 22.62 22.16
N ASN A 37 2.74 23.27 21.76
CA ASN A 37 1.90 24.04 22.67
C ASN A 37 0.68 23.24 23.17
N ASN A 38 0.51 22.00 22.71
CA ASN A 38 -0.59 21.11 23.07
C ASN A 38 -1.97 21.71 22.77
N THR A 39 -2.14 22.26 21.57
CA THR A 39 -3.39 22.90 21.12
C THR A 39 -3.79 22.45 19.72
N ILE A 40 -5.05 22.67 19.34
CA ILE A 40 -5.52 22.49 17.97
C ILE A 40 -5.63 23.87 17.31
N LEU A 41 -4.84 24.09 16.27
CA LEU A 41 -4.87 25.31 15.49
C LEU A 41 -5.82 25.12 14.30
N LYS A 42 -6.79 26.01 14.14
CA LYS A 42 -7.73 26.00 13.00
C LYS A 42 -7.29 27.02 11.96
N ASP A 43 -7.49 26.71 10.68
CA ASP A 43 -7.13 27.55 9.55
C ASP A 43 -5.67 28.07 9.64
N TYR A 44 -4.76 27.19 10.05
CA TYR A 44 -3.35 27.53 10.25
C TYR A 44 -2.52 27.26 8.99
N SER A 45 -1.83 28.27 8.51
CA SER A 45 -1.08 28.17 7.25
C SER A 45 0.15 27.30 7.37
N ILE A 46 0.27 26.29 6.49
CA ILE A 46 1.43 25.37 6.43
C ILE A 46 2.66 25.97 5.72
N ASP A 47 2.77 27.30 5.66
CA ASP A 47 4.01 27.96 5.25
C ASP A 47 5.11 27.59 6.27
N PRO A 48 6.27 27.03 5.85
CA PRO A 48 7.35 26.63 6.74
C PRO A 48 7.80 27.73 7.71
N LYS A 49 7.59 29.01 7.39
CA LYS A 49 7.92 30.13 8.28
C LYS A 49 7.07 30.20 9.55
N ASN A 50 5.92 29.55 9.53
CA ASN A 50 5.00 29.47 10.67
C ASN A 50 5.34 28.29 11.60
N PHE A 51 6.38 27.52 11.30
CA PHE A 51 6.79 26.38 12.11
C PHE A 51 8.22 26.55 12.62
N ALA A 52 8.46 26.00 13.81
CA ALA A 52 9.79 25.83 14.36
C ALA A 52 10.29 24.40 14.14
N ASN A 53 11.60 24.24 14.08
CA ASN A 53 12.24 22.94 14.20
C ASN A 53 12.48 22.59 15.69
N TYR A 54 13.00 21.40 15.97
CA TYR A 54 13.32 20.94 17.33
C TYR A 54 14.56 21.59 17.96
N PHE A 55 15.36 22.31 17.19
CA PHE A 55 16.68 22.81 17.59
C PHE A 55 16.68 24.30 17.94
N THR A 56 15.66 25.03 17.51
CA THR A 56 15.55 26.48 17.69
C THR A 56 14.45 26.81 18.70
N GLU A 57 14.79 27.57 19.75
CA GLU A 57 13.80 28.14 20.66
C GLU A 57 12.86 29.09 19.93
N SER A 58 11.56 28.87 20.11
CA SER A 58 10.48 29.60 19.45
C SER A 58 9.17 29.24 20.16
N ASP A 59 8.11 30.01 20.00
CA ASP A 59 6.76 29.63 20.43
C ASP A 59 5.94 29.00 19.29
N LEU A 60 6.49 28.94 18.07
CA LEU A 60 5.83 28.37 16.90
C LEU A 60 5.69 26.84 17.01
N PRO A 61 4.62 26.24 16.45
CA PRO A 61 4.42 24.79 16.43
C PRO A 61 5.61 24.05 15.83
N PHE A 62 5.85 22.81 16.25
CA PHE A 62 6.86 21.99 15.61
C PHE A 62 6.46 21.69 14.15
N GLU A 63 7.43 21.71 13.24
CA GLU A 63 7.20 21.36 11.83
C GLU A 63 6.74 19.89 11.64
N THR A 64 6.96 19.05 12.65
CA THR A 64 6.43 17.68 12.72
C THR A 64 5.05 17.58 13.38
N SER A 65 4.38 18.70 13.65
CA SER A 65 3.00 18.69 14.16
C SER A 65 2.11 17.98 13.12
N PRO A 66 1.37 16.94 13.53
CA PRO A 66 0.58 16.15 12.60
C PRO A 66 -0.70 16.87 12.16
N ILE A 67 -1.13 16.53 10.96
CA ILE A 67 -2.37 16.98 10.33
C ILE A 67 -3.14 15.73 9.93
N PHE A 68 -4.45 15.71 10.22
CA PHE A 68 -5.30 14.55 10.06
C PHE A 68 -6.31 14.73 8.93
N PHE A 69 -6.61 13.62 8.28
CA PHE A 69 -7.43 13.56 7.08
C PHE A 69 -8.32 12.33 7.11
N LYS A 70 -9.48 12.44 6.47
CA LYS A 70 -10.28 11.27 6.13
C LYS A 70 -9.52 10.38 5.15
N ALA A 71 -9.71 9.07 5.26
CA ALA A 71 -8.95 8.06 4.52
C ALA A 71 -9.09 8.14 2.99
N GLU A 72 -10.20 8.69 2.50
CA GLU A 72 -10.53 8.92 1.10
C GLU A 72 -9.56 9.88 0.40
N VAL A 73 -8.74 10.63 1.16
CA VAL A 73 -7.66 11.46 0.59
C VAL A 73 -6.71 10.63 -0.28
N LEU A 74 -6.57 9.34 0.02
CA LEU A 74 -5.71 8.40 -0.70
C LEU A 74 -6.32 7.85 -2.00
N ASP A 75 -7.65 7.94 -2.18
CA ASP A 75 -8.34 7.32 -3.33
C ASP A 75 -7.89 7.90 -4.66
N LYS A 76 -7.61 9.22 -4.70
CA LYS A 76 -7.03 9.88 -5.87
C LYS A 76 -5.76 9.17 -6.34
N TYR A 77 -4.91 8.75 -5.41
CA TYR A 77 -3.62 8.16 -5.72
C TYR A 77 -3.77 6.68 -6.09
N LYS A 78 -4.61 5.92 -5.36
CA LYS A 78 -4.91 4.51 -5.67
C LYS A 78 -5.55 4.34 -7.06
N ASN A 79 -6.44 5.25 -7.45
CA ASN A 79 -7.19 5.15 -8.71
C ASN A 79 -6.39 5.62 -9.94
N ASN A 80 -5.17 6.12 -9.77
CA ASN A 80 -4.35 6.64 -10.88
C ASN A 80 -2.91 6.08 -10.84
N PRO A 81 -2.74 4.74 -10.90
CA PRO A 81 -1.44 4.09 -10.72
C PRO A 81 -0.42 4.41 -11.83
N ASP A 82 -0.87 4.86 -13.01
CA ASP A 82 0.01 5.30 -14.09
C ASP A 82 0.77 6.59 -13.76
N LYS A 83 0.23 7.40 -12.84
CA LYS A 83 0.76 8.71 -12.47
C LYS A 83 1.37 8.73 -11.08
N TYR A 84 0.75 8.04 -10.13
CA TYR A 84 1.13 8.05 -8.73
C TYR A 84 1.58 6.66 -8.29
N GLU A 85 2.60 6.63 -7.44
CA GLU A 85 3.04 5.43 -6.76
C GLU A 85 2.68 5.58 -5.28
N LEU A 86 1.79 4.71 -4.80
CA LEU A 86 1.46 4.60 -3.40
C LEU A 86 2.25 3.43 -2.82
N LYS A 87 3.25 3.74 -2.00
CA LYS A 87 3.87 2.74 -1.13
C LYS A 87 3.22 2.80 0.23
N GLU A 88 3.70 1.93 1.10
CA GLU A 88 3.16 1.74 2.43
C GLU A 88 3.03 3.04 3.23
N ARG A 89 4.07 3.89 3.22
CA ARG A 89 4.06 5.17 3.93
C ARG A 89 4.41 6.37 3.06
N THR A 90 4.72 6.17 1.78
CA THR A 90 5.11 7.28 0.90
C THR A 90 4.16 7.39 -0.28
N ILE A 91 3.94 8.61 -0.76
CA ILE A 91 3.22 8.85 -2.02
C ILE A 91 4.14 9.59 -2.96
N SER A 92 4.34 9.10 -4.17
CA SER A 92 5.15 9.80 -5.16
C SER A 92 4.34 10.07 -6.43
N CYS A 93 4.61 11.21 -7.06
CA CYS A 93 4.16 11.51 -8.42
C CYS A 93 5.36 11.34 -9.35
N ARG A 94 5.21 10.52 -10.40
CA ARG A 94 6.30 10.20 -11.31
C ARG A 94 6.98 11.47 -11.86
N GLY A 95 8.28 11.63 -11.59
CA GLY A 95 9.07 12.78 -12.02
C GLY A 95 8.65 14.13 -11.41
N GLY A 96 7.87 14.11 -10.33
CA GLY A 96 7.27 15.29 -9.72
C GLY A 96 7.63 15.44 -8.24
N TRP A 97 6.62 15.40 -7.39
CA TRP A 97 6.72 15.57 -5.95
C TRP A 97 6.65 14.22 -5.23
N TYR A 98 7.07 14.20 -3.96
CA TYR A 98 6.87 13.07 -3.06
C TYR A 98 6.34 13.58 -1.71
N LEU A 99 5.47 12.77 -1.08
CA LEU A 99 5.09 12.88 0.32
C LEU A 99 5.93 11.86 1.09
N GLU A 100 6.76 12.34 2.01
CA GLU A 100 7.78 11.55 2.71
C GLU A 100 7.17 10.46 3.60
N THR A 101 6.14 10.81 4.36
CA THR A 101 5.48 9.84 5.22
C THR A 101 4.00 10.15 5.38
N TYR A 102 3.19 9.12 5.45
CA TYR A 102 1.84 9.11 5.99
C TYR A 102 1.61 7.77 6.67
N ASP A 103 0.58 7.70 7.52
CA ASP A 103 0.09 6.43 8.04
C ASP A 103 -1.39 6.60 8.46
N ILE A 104 -2.05 5.51 8.81
CA ILE A 104 -3.46 5.50 9.24
C ILE A 104 -3.52 5.13 10.72
N ASN A 105 -4.18 5.95 11.53
CA ASN A 105 -4.34 5.67 12.96
C ASN A 105 -5.53 4.73 13.25
N GLN A 106 -5.71 4.36 14.52
CA GLN A 106 -6.80 3.48 14.97
C GLN A 106 -8.22 4.01 14.73
N TYR A 107 -8.36 5.30 14.36
CA TYR A 107 -9.64 5.95 14.06
C TYR A 107 -9.88 6.08 12.55
N ASN A 108 -9.12 5.32 11.74
CA ASN A 108 -9.11 5.40 10.28
C ASN A 108 -8.82 6.82 9.74
N GLN A 109 -8.00 7.59 10.46
CA GLN A 109 -7.53 8.89 9.98
C GLN A 109 -6.15 8.74 9.37
N VAL A 110 -6.01 9.21 8.13
CA VAL A 110 -4.70 9.40 7.52
C VAL A 110 -4.05 10.59 8.20
N HIS A 111 -2.79 10.45 8.60
CA HIS A 111 -2.02 11.54 9.15
C HIS A 111 -0.68 11.69 8.44
N THR A 112 -0.19 12.92 8.37
CA THR A 112 1.16 13.28 7.94
C THR A 112 1.60 14.54 8.68
N TYR A 113 2.86 14.91 8.55
CA TYR A 113 3.44 16.06 9.23
C TYR A 113 3.39 17.33 8.38
N ALA A 114 3.18 18.48 9.03
CA ALA A 114 3.07 19.79 8.37
C ALA A 114 4.27 20.07 7.43
N VAL A 115 5.49 19.72 7.84
CA VAL A 115 6.71 19.88 7.03
C VAL A 115 6.64 19.13 5.70
N TYR A 116 6.09 17.92 5.68
CA TYR A 116 6.00 17.11 4.47
C TYR A 116 4.84 17.54 3.58
N LEU A 117 3.70 17.87 4.18
CA LEU A 117 2.56 18.43 3.44
C LEU A 117 2.92 19.79 2.78
N GLY A 118 3.68 20.63 3.47
CA GLY A 118 4.16 21.92 2.96
C GLY A 118 5.17 21.81 1.80
N ARG A 119 5.79 20.65 1.62
CA ARG A 119 6.66 20.37 0.45
C ARG A 119 5.85 20.08 -0.80
N LEU A 120 4.62 19.60 -0.68
CA LEU A 120 3.76 19.29 -1.82
C LEU A 120 3.43 20.54 -2.65
N PRO A 121 3.17 20.39 -3.97
CA PRO A 121 2.64 21.48 -4.78
C PRO A 121 1.32 22.00 -4.22
N TYR A 122 1.05 23.30 -4.35
CA TYR A 122 -0.17 23.92 -3.82
C TYR A 122 -1.46 23.23 -4.26
N LYS A 123 -1.55 22.73 -5.51
CA LYS A 123 -2.71 21.97 -5.98
C LYS A 123 -2.93 20.66 -5.22
N GLU A 124 -1.85 20.01 -4.78
CA GLU A 124 -1.95 18.81 -3.95
C GLU A 124 -2.32 19.19 -2.52
N GLN A 125 -1.75 20.26 -1.96
CA GLN A 125 -2.21 20.76 -0.65
C GLN A 125 -3.72 21.04 -0.65
N LEU A 126 -4.26 21.66 -1.71
CA LEU A 126 -5.70 21.88 -1.86
C LEU A 126 -6.53 20.58 -1.97
N HIS A 127 -5.96 19.51 -2.53
CA HIS A 127 -6.60 18.19 -2.53
C HIS A 127 -6.68 17.66 -1.10
N TRP A 128 -5.57 17.65 -0.38
CA TRP A 128 -5.52 17.21 1.02
C TRP A 128 -6.45 18.03 1.92
N LEU A 129 -6.54 19.34 1.68
CA LEU A 129 -7.42 20.24 2.43
C LEU A 129 -8.89 19.83 2.38
N GLN A 130 -9.38 19.27 1.27
CA GLN A 130 -10.77 18.81 1.15
C GLN A 130 -11.12 17.69 2.13
N TYR A 131 -10.13 16.95 2.62
CA TYR A 131 -10.28 15.82 3.53
C TYR A 131 -9.78 16.13 4.94
N ASN A 132 -9.31 17.35 5.21
CA ASN A 132 -8.79 17.71 6.51
C ASN A 132 -9.89 17.65 7.58
N GLU A 133 -9.60 16.97 8.69
CA GLU A 133 -10.52 16.85 9.82
C GLU A 133 -9.78 17.00 11.15
N GLU A 134 -10.55 17.25 12.22
CA GLU A 134 -9.98 17.33 13.56
C GLU A 134 -9.41 15.95 13.99
N PRO A 135 -8.31 15.93 14.76
CA PRO A 135 -7.76 14.70 15.29
C PRO A 135 -8.77 14.01 16.23
N LYS A 136 -9.10 12.76 15.95
CA LYS A 136 -9.85 11.88 16.86
C LYS A 136 -8.95 11.18 17.87
N GLY A 137 -7.63 11.29 17.68
CA GLY A 137 -6.62 10.81 18.62
C GLY A 137 -5.21 11.10 18.13
N ALA A 138 -4.25 10.29 18.58
CA ALA A 138 -2.85 10.42 18.21
C ALA A 138 -2.57 9.86 16.79
N ILE A 139 -1.33 10.07 16.33
CA ILE A 139 -0.77 9.35 15.19
C ILE A 139 -0.74 7.83 15.49
N SER A 140 -0.57 7.02 14.45
CA SER A 140 -0.43 5.57 14.61
C SER A 140 0.77 5.22 15.51
N LYS A 141 0.63 4.17 16.32
CA LYS A 141 1.70 3.68 17.22
C LYS A 141 3.00 3.41 16.44
N ARG A 142 2.86 2.77 15.28
CA ARG A 142 3.95 2.52 14.34
C ARG A 142 4.68 3.81 13.95
N SER A 143 3.96 4.85 13.50
CA SER A 143 4.59 6.11 13.11
C SER A 143 5.32 6.76 14.28
N PHE A 144 4.76 6.71 15.49
CA PHE A 144 5.44 7.24 16.66
C PHE A 144 6.77 6.52 16.95
N GLN A 145 6.76 5.19 16.93
CA GLN A 145 7.95 4.36 17.15
C GLN A 145 9.04 4.63 16.10
N THR A 146 8.67 4.66 14.82
CA THR A 146 9.65 4.80 13.74
C THR A 146 10.17 6.22 13.58
N ASP A 147 9.30 7.22 13.74
CA ASP A 147 9.62 8.60 13.35
C ASP A 147 10.24 9.39 14.51
N PHE A 148 9.88 9.04 15.76
CA PHE A 148 10.32 9.77 16.95
C PHE A 148 11.17 8.91 17.90
N GLU A 149 10.86 7.61 18.06
CA GLU A 149 11.69 6.74 18.90
C GLU A 149 12.88 6.10 18.16
N ALA A 150 12.95 6.27 16.83
CA ALA A 150 13.94 5.64 15.95
C ALA A 150 14.02 4.11 16.12
N LYS A 151 12.88 3.45 16.37
CA LYS A 151 12.76 2.00 16.49
C LYS A 151 12.18 1.39 15.23
N PHE A 152 12.55 0.15 14.95
CA PHE A 152 11.78 -0.67 14.02
C PHE A 152 10.38 -0.94 14.59
N PRO A 153 9.34 -1.06 13.75
CA PRO A 153 8.03 -1.47 14.22
C PRO A 153 8.10 -2.86 14.85
N ASP A 154 7.34 -3.09 15.92
CA ASP A 154 7.33 -4.38 16.63
C ASP A 154 6.88 -5.54 15.73
N GLU A 155 6.01 -5.25 14.77
CA GLU A 155 5.51 -6.22 13.79
C GLU A 155 5.54 -5.64 12.37
N ASN A 156 5.85 -6.51 11.41
CA ASN A 156 5.71 -6.17 9.99
C ASN A 156 4.23 -5.93 9.69
N PRO A 157 3.89 -4.93 8.87
CA PRO A 157 2.50 -4.68 8.50
C PRO A 157 1.93 -5.80 7.63
N PRO A 158 0.61 -6.05 7.64
CA PRO A 158 0.02 -7.24 7.02
C PRO A 158 0.39 -7.47 5.55
N LEU A 159 0.44 -6.42 4.72
CA LEU A 159 0.88 -6.57 3.32
C LEU A 159 2.34 -6.99 3.18
N GLN A 160 3.22 -6.55 4.10
CA GLN A 160 4.60 -7.01 4.15
C GLN A 160 4.67 -8.45 4.65
N GLN A 161 3.88 -8.82 5.67
CA GLN A 161 3.78 -10.22 6.13
C GLN A 161 3.33 -11.16 5.00
N LEU A 162 2.37 -10.73 4.18
CA LEU A 162 1.92 -11.48 3.01
C LEU A 162 3.06 -11.67 2.01
N GLN A 163 3.79 -10.61 1.68
CA GLN A 163 4.96 -10.69 0.80
C GLN A 163 5.98 -11.69 1.35
N ASP A 164 6.37 -11.52 2.62
CA ASP A 164 7.36 -12.37 3.28
C ASP A 164 6.93 -13.85 3.27
N SER A 165 5.64 -14.12 3.55
CA SER A 165 5.07 -15.47 3.57
C SER A 165 5.08 -16.12 2.18
N LEU A 166 4.71 -15.36 1.14
CA LEU A 166 4.72 -15.84 -0.25
C LEU A 166 6.14 -16.06 -0.78
N GLU A 167 7.08 -15.16 -0.45
CA GLU A 167 8.50 -15.34 -0.79
C GLU A 167 9.10 -16.56 -0.09
N ALA A 168 8.72 -16.82 1.16
CA ALA A 168 9.13 -18.02 1.89
C ALA A 168 8.54 -19.28 1.24
N LEU A 169 7.25 -19.27 0.87
CA LEU A 169 6.61 -20.36 0.14
C LEU A 169 7.31 -20.62 -1.20
N GLY A 170 7.65 -19.57 -1.95
CA GLY A 170 8.34 -19.65 -3.24
C GLY A 170 9.77 -20.21 -3.15
N LYS A 171 10.37 -20.21 -1.95
CA LYS A 171 11.70 -20.79 -1.66
C LYS A 171 11.62 -22.19 -1.07
N THR A 172 10.42 -22.71 -0.81
CA THR A 172 10.22 -24.03 -0.21
C THR A 172 10.47 -25.12 -1.26
N GLU A 173 11.50 -25.94 -1.03
CA GLU A 173 11.84 -27.08 -1.89
C GLU A 173 11.02 -28.30 -1.48
N ILE A 174 10.32 -28.92 -2.43
CA ILE A 174 9.49 -30.10 -2.16
C ILE A 174 10.06 -31.32 -2.87
N GLY A 175 10.40 -32.34 -2.07
CA GLY A 175 10.98 -33.60 -2.52
C GLY A 175 12.38 -33.48 -3.13
N ASP A 176 12.94 -34.62 -3.55
CA ASP A 176 14.31 -34.70 -4.06
C ASP A 176 14.54 -33.90 -5.36
N GLU A 177 13.49 -33.70 -6.16
CA GLU A 177 13.54 -32.89 -7.39
C GLU A 177 13.57 -31.37 -7.11
N LYS A 178 13.51 -30.93 -5.84
CA LYS A 178 13.47 -29.51 -5.44
C LYS A 178 12.39 -28.74 -6.19
N LEU A 179 11.15 -29.23 -6.10
CA LEU A 179 10.02 -28.60 -6.78
C LEU A 179 9.59 -27.34 -6.01
N PHE A 180 9.46 -26.23 -6.73
CA PHE A 180 8.88 -24.98 -6.22
C PHE A 180 7.46 -24.82 -6.76
N ILE A 181 6.48 -24.57 -5.90
CA ILE A 181 5.07 -24.52 -6.31
C ILE A 181 4.52 -23.11 -6.52
N TRP A 182 5.28 -22.08 -6.15
CA TRP A 182 4.81 -20.71 -6.21
C TRP A 182 5.90 -19.77 -6.73
N SER A 183 5.51 -18.82 -7.56
CA SER A 183 6.36 -17.71 -8.01
C SER A 183 5.50 -16.49 -8.30
N PRO A 184 5.97 -15.26 -8.05
CA PRO A 184 5.15 -14.07 -8.27
C PRO A 184 4.78 -13.92 -9.75
N LYS A 185 3.51 -13.63 -10.01
CA LYS A 185 3.03 -13.35 -11.37
C LYS A 185 3.78 -12.14 -11.93
N GLY A 186 4.38 -12.30 -13.11
CA GLY A 186 5.21 -11.26 -13.72
C GLY A 186 6.66 -11.22 -13.22
N GLY A 187 7.07 -12.15 -12.35
CA GLY A 187 8.46 -12.39 -11.98
C GLY A 187 8.96 -11.63 -10.74
N SER A 188 8.20 -10.69 -10.19
CA SER A 188 8.54 -9.99 -8.96
C SER A 188 7.30 -9.56 -8.15
N TRP A 189 7.49 -9.25 -6.86
CA TRP A 189 6.42 -8.75 -6.00
C TRP A 189 5.82 -7.44 -6.52
N GLU A 190 6.63 -6.53 -7.06
CA GLU A 190 6.18 -5.26 -7.63
C GLU A 190 5.25 -5.44 -8.84
N ALA A 191 5.36 -6.57 -9.55
CA ALA A 191 4.45 -6.94 -10.61
C ALA A 191 3.19 -7.62 -10.07
N ALA A 192 3.35 -8.59 -9.16
CA ALA A 192 2.25 -9.39 -8.62
C ALA A 192 1.33 -8.60 -7.67
N GLY A 193 1.91 -7.82 -6.76
CA GLY A 193 1.23 -6.98 -5.77
C GLY A 193 0.84 -5.59 -6.30
N ARG A 194 0.98 -5.33 -7.61
CA ARG A 194 0.62 -4.03 -8.18
C ARG A 194 -0.87 -3.73 -7.94
N GLY A 195 -1.14 -2.57 -7.33
CA GLY A 195 -2.50 -2.13 -7.00
C GLY A 195 -3.08 -2.78 -5.75
N LEU A 196 -2.32 -3.66 -5.06
CA LEU A 196 -2.71 -4.19 -3.77
C LEU A 196 -2.50 -3.12 -2.69
N HIS A 197 -3.59 -2.45 -2.32
CA HIS A 197 -3.61 -1.41 -1.30
C HIS A 197 -4.66 -1.73 -0.24
N TYR A 198 -4.44 -1.32 1.01
CA TYR A 198 -5.44 -1.45 2.06
C TYR A 198 -6.76 -0.79 1.67
N VAL A 199 -7.87 -1.45 2.00
CA VAL A 199 -9.21 -0.86 1.97
C VAL A 199 -9.33 0.07 3.18
N ASN A 200 -9.72 1.31 2.95
CA ASN A 200 -9.76 2.34 4.00
C ASN A 200 -11.06 3.16 3.96
N SER A 201 -12.04 2.73 3.16
CA SER A 201 -13.35 3.34 3.03
C SER A 201 -14.40 2.25 2.81
N GLU A 202 -15.67 2.59 3.02
CA GLU A 202 -16.81 1.70 2.73
C GLU A 202 -17.18 1.69 1.23
N ASN A 203 -16.20 1.94 0.35
CA ASN A 203 -16.40 1.95 -1.09
C ASN A 203 -16.28 0.53 -1.66
N ALA A 204 -17.40 0.01 -2.16
CA ALA A 204 -17.47 -1.32 -2.75
C ALA A 204 -16.50 -1.54 -3.94
N ASN A 205 -16.18 -0.51 -4.72
CA ASN A 205 -15.18 -0.66 -5.79
C ASN A 205 -13.77 -0.83 -5.21
N GLN A 206 -13.40 -0.04 -4.19
CA GLN A 206 -12.11 -0.16 -3.52
C GLN A 206 -11.93 -1.56 -2.90
N TRP A 207 -12.98 -2.06 -2.25
CA TRP A 207 -13.00 -3.42 -1.71
C TRP A 207 -12.84 -4.47 -2.81
N HIS A 208 -13.57 -4.35 -3.92
CA HIS A 208 -13.49 -5.32 -5.00
C HIS A 208 -12.11 -5.30 -5.70
N ASP A 209 -11.55 -4.12 -5.94
CA ASP A 209 -10.20 -3.96 -6.49
C ASP A 209 -9.15 -4.61 -5.60
N PHE A 210 -9.29 -4.48 -4.27
CA PHE A 210 -8.47 -5.18 -3.29
C PHE A 210 -8.58 -6.71 -3.42
N ILE A 211 -9.79 -7.27 -3.52
CA ILE A 211 -10.00 -8.73 -3.69
C ILE A 211 -9.32 -9.23 -4.97
N ILE A 212 -9.47 -8.52 -6.08
CA ILE A 212 -8.81 -8.86 -7.35
C ILE A 212 -7.29 -8.82 -7.17
N ALA A 213 -6.75 -7.74 -6.60
CA ALA A 213 -5.32 -7.56 -6.41
C ALA A 213 -4.73 -8.62 -5.48
N LEU A 214 -5.43 -8.96 -4.37
CA LEU A 214 -5.01 -9.98 -3.42
C LEU A 214 -4.95 -11.36 -4.10
N ALA A 215 -5.98 -11.73 -4.86
CA ALA A 215 -6.00 -12.98 -5.62
C ALA A 215 -4.90 -13.04 -6.70
N ASN A 216 -4.62 -11.92 -7.37
CA ASN A 216 -3.55 -11.82 -8.36
C ASN A 216 -2.15 -11.96 -7.73
N ALA A 217 -1.95 -11.37 -6.54
CA ALA A 217 -0.72 -11.46 -5.80
C ALA A 217 -0.47 -12.86 -5.21
N THR A 218 -1.53 -13.65 -4.99
CA THR A 218 -1.48 -14.93 -4.28
C THR A 218 -1.75 -16.12 -5.22
N ASN A 219 -3.02 -16.37 -5.55
CA ASN A 219 -3.51 -17.54 -6.28
C ASN A 219 -2.88 -17.68 -7.67
N GLU A 220 -2.69 -16.57 -8.37
CA GLU A 220 -2.13 -16.58 -9.73
C GLU A 220 -0.62 -16.88 -9.76
N GLY A 221 0.05 -16.92 -8.60
CA GLY A 221 1.45 -17.31 -8.50
C GLY A 221 1.68 -18.82 -8.40
N PHE A 222 0.63 -19.63 -8.17
CA PHE A 222 0.78 -21.08 -8.09
C PHE A 222 1.12 -21.72 -9.45
N LEU A 223 2.11 -22.60 -9.45
CA LEU A 223 2.65 -23.24 -10.64
C LEU A 223 1.99 -24.60 -10.88
N LYS A 224 1.20 -24.71 -11.96
CA LYS A 224 0.47 -25.94 -12.30
C LYS A 224 1.38 -27.15 -12.53
N LYS A 225 2.53 -26.97 -13.20
CA LYS A 225 3.42 -28.09 -13.57
C LYS A 225 4.08 -28.74 -12.33
N PRO A 226 4.73 -28.00 -11.41
CA PRO A 226 5.23 -28.55 -10.14
C PRO A 226 4.13 -29.20 -9.29
N LEU A 227 2.98 -28.54 -9.11
CA LEU A 227 1.85 -29.12 -8.38
C LEU A 227 1.35 -30.41 -9.01
N GLY A 228 1.27 -30.46 -10.35
CA GLY A 228 0.89 -31.66 -11.09
C GLY A 228 1.85 -32.83 -10.86
N LYS A 229 3.17 -32.57 -10.84
CA LYS A 229 4.18 -33.59 -10.52
C LYS A 229 4.00 -34.15 -9.11
N ILE A 230 3.82 -33.28 -8.12
CA ILE A 230 3.58 -33.70 -6.73
C ILE A 230 2.31 -34.55 -6.64
N ALA A 231 1.21 -34.07 -7.22
CA ALA A 231 -0.05 -34.81 -7.24
C ALA A 231 0.07 -36.18 -7.93
N SER A 232 0.85 -36.30 -9.01
CA SER A 232 1.09 -37.58 -9.68
C SER A 232 1.85 -38.58 -8.80
N LYS A 233 2.78 -38.15 -7.95
CA LYS A 233 3.43 -39.04 -6.96
C LYS A 233 2.43 -39.61 -5.95
N PHE A 234 1.37 -38.87 -5.66
CA PHE A 234 0.24 -39.32 -4.85
C PHE A 234 -0.85 -40.05 -5.66
N GLY A 235 -0.59 -40.41 -6.91
CA GLY A 235 -1.52 -41.17 -7.76
C GLY A 235 -2.59 -40.35 -8.48
N ASN A 236 -2.46 -39.03 -8.59
CA ASN A 236 -3.39 -38.24 -9.40
C ASN A 236 -3.16 -38.44 -10.91
N GLU A 237 -4.17 -39.01 -11.56
CA GLU A 237 -4.22 -39.15 -13.03
C GLU A 237 -4.99 -38.01 -13.72
N ASN A 238 -5.73 -37.19 -12.96
CA ASN A 238 -6.55 -36.13 -13.52
C ASN A 238 -5.73 -34.88 -13.90
N LYS A 239 -5.53 -34.69 -15.20
CA LYS A 239 -4.77 -33.56 -15.78
C LYS A 239 -5.59 -32.27 -15.91
N GLU A 240 -6.91 -32.34 -15.73
CA GLU A 240 -7.82 -31.20 -15.85
C GLU A 240 -7.87 -30.32 -14.58
N LEU A 241 -7.36 -30.82 -13.45
CA LEU A 241 -7.34 -30.04 -12.21
C LEU A 241 -6.55 -28.73 -12.37
N GLY A 242 -7.19 -27.62 -11.95
CA GLY A 242 -6.53 -26.34 -11.74
C GLY A 242 -5.61 -26.35 -10.52
N THR A 243 -4.87 -25.27 -10.30
CA THR A 243 -3.89 -25.16 -9.19
C THR A 243 -4.51 -25.39 -7.81
N LEU A 244 -5.67 -24.77 -7.52
CA LEU A 244 -6.38 -24.98 -6.25
C LEU A 244 -6.92 -26.41 -6.12
N GLY A 245 -7.40 -27.00 -7.21
CA GLY A 245 -7.84 -28.40 -7.24
C GLY A 245 -6.70 -29.38 -6.95
N LEU A 246 -5.51 -29.11 -7.51
CA LEU A 246 -4.29 -29.87 -7.23
C LEU A 246 -3.86 -29.72 -5.76
N LEU A 247 -3.89 -28.50 -5.20
CA LEU A 247 -3.59 -28.28 -3.78
C LEU A 247 -4.54 -29.09 -2.88
N LYS A 248 -5.84 -29.04 -3.14
CA LYS A 248 -6.83 -29.83 -2.39
C LYS A 248 -6.56 -31.33 -2.47
N PHE A 249 -6.21 -31.83 -3.66
CA PHE A 249 -5.86 -33.23 -3.85
C PHE A 249 -4.62 -33.61 -3.01
N ILE A 250 -3.56 -32.81 -3.10
CA ILE A 250 -2.30 -33.05 -2.38
C ILE A 250 -2.56 -33.10 -0.87
N LEU A 251 -3.31 -32.14 -0.32
CA LEU A 251 -3.64 -32.11 1.12
C LEU A 251 -4.39 -33.37 1.57
N LYS A 252 -5.33 -33.88 0.77
CA LYS A 252 -6.03 -35.13 1.08
C LYS A 252 -5.08 -36.33 1.04
N ALA A 253 -4.31 -36.44 -0.02
CA ALA A 253 -3.45 -37.60 -0.24
C ALA A 253 -2.25 -37.66 0.72
N SER A 254 -1.85 -36.51 1.29
CA SER A 254 -0.80 -36.42 2.30
C SER A 254 -1.32 -36.49 3.75
N ASN A 255 -2.57 -36.90 3.98
CA ASN A 255 -3.21 -36.95 5.31
C ASN A 255 -3.27 -35.59 6.05
N ASN A 256 -3.36 -34.47 5.32
CA ASN A 256 -3.51 -33.12 5.87
C ASN A 256 -4.93 -32.58 5.59
N GLU A 257 -5.94 -33.42 5.82
CA GLU A 257 -7.34 -33.08 5.54
C GLU A 257 -7.86 -31.92 6.42
N ASP A 258 -7.35 -31.83 7.65
CA ASP A 258 -7.69 -30.77 8.61
C ASP A 258 -7.21 -29.38 8.16
N SER A 259 -6.15 -29.31 7.34
CA SER A 259 -5.65 -28.05 6.77
C SER A 259 -6.43 -27.62 5.50
N ILE A 260 -7.36 -28.44 4.98
CA ILE A 260 -8.13 -28.09 3.77
C ILE A 260 -9.02 -26.86 3.95
N PRO A 261 -9.81 -26.70 5.04
CA PRO A 261 -10.60 -25.49 5.25
C PRO A 261 -9.74 -24.24 5.39
N ILE A 262 -8.56 -24.37 6.01
CA ILE A 262 -7.61 -23.28 6.24
C ILE A 262 -6.96 -22.88 4.92
N ILE A 263 -6.34 -23.81 4.20
CA ILE A 263 -5.59 -23.51 2.97
C ILE A 263 -6.53 -23.39 1.78
N HIS A 264 -7.14 -24.49 1.36
CA HIS A 264 -7.94 -24.52 0.13
C HIS A 264 -9.23 -23.71 0.30
N GLY A 265 -9.88 -23.76 1.47
CA GLY A 265 -11.11 -23.03 1.74
C GLY A 265 -10.94 -21.53 1.53
N VAL A 266 -9.94 -20.93 2.16
CA VAL A 266 -9.64 -19.49 2.05
C VAL A 266 -9.23 -19.12 0.62
N LEU A 267 -8.28 -19.83 0.01
CA LEU A 267 -7.79 -19.50 -1.33
C LEU A 267 -8.89 -19.68 -2.40
N ASN A 268 -9.77 -20.66 -2.23
CA ASN A 268 -10.91 -20.86 -3.12
C ASN A 268 -12.01 -19.81 -2.91
N ASP A 269 -12.31 -19.42 -1.67
CA ASP A 269 -13.25 -18.33 -1.41
C ASP A 269 -12.76 -16.99 -2.01
N LEU A 270 -11.45 -16.72 -1.90
CA LEU A 270 -10.82 -15.58 -2.55
C LEU A 270 -10.98 -15.64 -4.09
N GLN A 271 -10.75 -16.81 -4.68
CA GLN A 271 -10.90 -17.02 -6.13
C GLN A 271 -12.35 -16.83 -6.59
N LEU A 272 -13.33 -17.34 -5.83
CA LEU A 272 -14.75 -17.18 -6.13
C LEU A 272 -15.19 -15.73 -5.99
N SER A 273 -14.73 -15.04 -4.94
CA SER A 273 -15.05 -13.63 -4.69
C SER A 273 -14.49 -12.72 -5.78
N ARG A 274 -13.28 -13.00 -6.29
CA ARG A 274 -12.73 -12.34 -7.48
C ARG A 274 -13.63 -12.49 -8.72
N GLY A 275 -14.27 -13.66 -8.89
CA GLY A 275 -15.11 -13.95 -10.04
C GLY A 275 -16.51 -13.34 -9.99
N LYS A 276 -16.95 -12.81 -8.84
CA LYS A 276 -18.29 -12.22 -8.68
C LYS A 276 -18.35 -10.86 -9.36
N GLY A 277 -19.17 -10.76 -10.41
CA GLY A 277 -19.42 -9.53 -11.16
C GLY A 277 -20.37 -8.54 -10.46
N LYS A 278 -20.62 -7.40 -11.12
CA LYS A 278 -21.67 -6.46 -10.70
C LYS A 278 -23.06 -7.02 -11.02
N ALA A 279 -23.91 -7.16 -10.01
CA ALA A 279 -25.33 -7.41 -10.20
C ALA A 279 -26.07 -6.07 -10.22
N HIS A 280 -26.88 -5.81 -11.25
CA HIS A 280 -27.61 -4.53 -11.40
C HIS A 280 -26.72 -3.27 -11.24
N GLY A 281 -25.46 -3.34 -11.66
CA GLY A 281 -24.50 -2.23 -11.56
C GLY A 281 -23.80 -2.08 -10.21
N THR A 282 -24.12 -2.91 -9.21
CA THR A 282 -23.51 -2.87 -7.86
C THR A 282 -22.71 -4.15 -7.58
N TRP A 283 -21.57 -4.02 -6.91
CA TRP A 283 -20.79 -5.17 -6.47
C TRP A 283 -21.52 -5.92 -5.35
N THR A 284 -21.52 -7.25 -5.42
CA THR A 284 -21.94 -8.06 -4.27
C THR A 284 -20.84 -7.96 -3.22
N THR A 285 -21.17 -7.35 -2.08
CA THR A 285 -20.25 -7.11 -0.96
C THR A 285 -20.72 -7.89 0.28
N PRO A 286 -19.82 -8.20 1.22
CA PRO A 286 -20.20 -8.78 2.50
C PRO A 286 -21.06 -7.80 3.31
N GLU A 287 -21.86 -8.34 4.23
CA GLU A 287 -22.55 -7.53 5.23
C GLU A 287 -21.54 -7.00 6.26
N GLY A 288 -21.73 -5.76 6.74
CA GLY A 288 -20.85 -5.13 7.72
C GLY A 288 -19.80 -4.22 7.08
N SER A 289 -18.70 -3.96 7.81
CA SER A 289 -17.63 -3.06 7.35
C SER A 289 -16.76 -3.75 6.30
N LEU A 290 -16.59 -3.11 5.15
CA LEU A 290 -15.71 -3.56 4.08
C LEU A 290 -14.23 -3.44 4.47
N ILE A 291 -13.90 -2.49 5.36
CA ILE A 291 -12.54 -2.33 5.90
C ILE A 291 -12.18 -3.54 6.75
N GLU A 292 -13.09 -3.95 7.66
CA GLU A 292 -12.88 -5.11 8.53
C GLU A 292 -12.82 -6.41 7.72
N ASP A 293 -13.75 -6.64 6.78
CA ASP A 293 -13.73 -7.85 5.95
C ASP A 293 -12.44 -7.94 5.11
N ALA A 294 -11.99 -6.85 4.48
CA ALA A 294 -10.75 -6.84 3.71
C ALA A 294 -9.53 -7.18 4.57
N ASN A 295 -9.46 -6.63 5.78
CA ASN A 295 -8.39 -6.92 6.74
C ASN A 295 -8.42 -8.40 7.19
N ASN A 296 -9.61 -8.93 7.52
CA ASN A 296 -9.77 -10.33 7.91
C ASN A 296 -9.33 -11.27 6.78
N ARG A 297 -9.75 -11.00 5.54
CA ARG A 297 -9.34 -11.80 4.36
C ARG A 297 -7.85 -11.76 4.12
N LEU A 298 -7.20 -10.61 4.33
CA LEU A 298 -5.75 -10.50 4.24
C LEU A 298 -5.07 -11.42 5.26
N GLN A 299 -5.53 -11.37 6.51
CA GLN A 299 -4.99 -12.19 7.59
C GLN A 299 -5.24 -13.69 7.35
N ASP A 300 -6.44 -14.07 6.92
CA ASP A 300 -6.79 -15.45 6.59
C ASP A 300 -5.88 -15.97 5.47
N VAL A 301 -5.61 -15.16 4.44
CA VAL A 301 -4.70 -15.53 3.36
C VAL A 301 -3.26 -15.68 3.86
N ILE A 302 -2.77 -14.75 4.69
CA ILE A 302 -1.44 -14.86 5.31
C ILE A 302 -1.32 -16.17 6.11
N HIS A 303 -2.31 -16.47 6.95
CA HIS A 303 -2.36 -17.70 7.72
C HIS A 303 -2.38 -18.93 6.82
N SER A 304 -3.20 -18.92 5.76
CA SER A 304 -3.31 -20.00 4.77
C SER A 304 -2.00 -20.30 4.06
N ILE A 305 -1.25 -19.27 3.68
CA ILE A 305 0.05 -19.42 3.02
C ILE A 305 1.09 -20.01 3.98
N ASN A 306 1.09 -19.57 5.24
CA ASN A 306 1.99 -20.10 6.26
C ASN A 306 1.67 -21.55 6.62
N GLU A 307 0.39 -21.90 6.76
CA GLU A 307 -0.07 -23.27 6.96
C GLU A 307 0.33 -24.17 5.79
N LEU A 308 0.10 -23.71 4.55
CA LEU A 308 0.51 -24.44 3.35
C LEU A 308 2.02 -24.68 3.33
N LYS A 309 2.82 -23.67 3.66
CA LYS A 309 4.28 -23.82 3.76
C LYS A 309 4.65 -24.91 4.76
N GLN A 310 4.08 -24.90 5.96
CA GLN A 310 4.37 -25.91 6.99
C GLN A 310 4.04 -27.33 6.51
N VAL A 311 2.85 -27.53 5.94
CA VAL A 311 2.44 -28.83 5.38
C VAL A 311 3.43 -29.32 4.33
N LEU A 312 3.86 -28.43 3.43
CA LEU A 312 4.80 -28.76 2.35
C LEU A 312 6.23 -29.02 2.83
N GLU A 313 6.67 -28.40 3.93
CA GLU A 313 7.97 -28.68 4.55
C GLU A 313 8.00 -30.07 5.19
N THR A 314 6.85 -30.59 5.62
CA THR A 314 6.71 -31.91 6.26
C THR A 314 6.19 -33.00 5.32
N ILE A 315 5.90 -32.67 4.05
CA ILE A 315 5.25 -33.62 3.15
C ILE A 315 6.22 -34.74 2.73
N GLU A 316 5.86 -35.97 3.04
CA GLU A 316 6.57 -37.15 2.55
C GLU A 316 5.99 -37.55 1.19
N LEU A 317 6.79 -37.39 0.13
CA LEU A 317 6.39 -37.84 -1.20
C LEU A 317 6.58 -39.36 -1.30
N PRO A 318 5.59 -40.11 -1.83
CA PRO A 318 5.78 -41.52 -2.13
C PRO A 318 7.00 -41.71 -3.05
N THR A 319 7.84 -42.69 -2.71
CA THR A 319 8.93 -43.15 -3.58
C THR A 319 8.34 -44.03 -4.68
N ASP A 320 8.83 -43.87 -5.91
CA ASP A 320 8.44 -44.66 -7.07
C ASP A 320 8.71 -46.17 -6.91
#